data_AF-A0A0M3I1Q5-F1
#
_entry.id   AF-A0A0M3I1Q5-F1
#
_cell.length_a   1.000
_cell.length_b   1.000
_cell.length_c   1.000
_cell.angle_alpha   90.00
_cell.angle_beta   90.00
_cell.angle_gamma   90.00
#
_symmetry.space_group_name_H-M   'P 1'
#
loop_
_entity.id
_entity.type
_entity.pdbx_description
1 polymer ?
#
loop_
_entity_poly.entity_id
_entity_poly.type
_entity_poly.pdbx_seq_one_letter_code
_entity_poly.pdbx_strand_id
1 'polypeptide(L)'
;MPETREELFEKAKQLNESEKYDEAIEVLKELANLDIEVNNSEMELINWVVAGKIMSAGFGDEKKDACYAALEILEPIKICRNAEWLENYESALYECFSKLNSCVRDEERDNVWCRLKEAYLEVFKAARRVWKEKNTPERLAVYVNLSKLSKFYLDVADVETMSICEEAAKEAKFIGRGALSDDQYRDAGTYINEIKKNIGDAKRGKEQLKDN
;
A
#
# COMPACT_ATOMS: atom_id res chain seq x y z
N MET A 1 -32.73 14.34 5.59
CA MET A 1 -32.56 13.07 4.86
C MET A 1 -31.10 12.68 4.97
N PRO A 2 -30.75 11.40 5.08
CA PRO A 2 -29.34 10.99 4.97
C PRO A 2 -28.80 11.44 3.60
N GLU A 3 -27.56 11.94 3.57
CA GLU A 3 -26.87 12.31 2.33
C GLU A 3 -26.71 11.04 1.45
N THR A 4 -26.88 11.20 0.14
CA THR A 4 -26.67 10.15 -0.85
C THR A 4 -25.18 9.91 -1.09
N ARG A 5 -24.83 8.76 -1.66
CA ARG A 5 -23.44 8.42 -1.99
C ARG A 5 -22.79 9.45 -2.93
N GLU A 6 -23.53 9.95 -3.91
CA GLU A 6 -23.07 10.97 -4.86
C GLU A 6 -22.85 12.33 -4.16
N GLU A 7 -23.74 12.72 -3.26
CA GLU A 7 -23.59 13.94 -2.45
C GLU A 7 -22.34 13.85 -1.54
N LEU A 8 -22.12 12.70 -0.89
CA LEU A 8 -20.92 12.47 -0.07
C LEU A 8 -19.63 12.51 -0.91
N PHE A 9 -19.65 11.92 -2.11
CA PHE A 9 -18.50 11.92 -3.01
C PHE A 9 -18.12 13.34 -3.45
N GLU A 10 -19.09 14.13 -3.94
CA GLU A 10 -18.84 15.51 -4.37
C GLU A 10 -18.42 16.41 -3.20
N LYS A 11 -18.99 16.19 -2.01
CA LYS A 11 -18.59 16.89 -0.78
C LYS A 11 -17.15 16.56 -0.40
N ALA A 12 -16.76 15.29 -0.38
CA ALA A 12 -15.39 14.87 -0.10
C ALA A 12 -14.40 15.48 -1.11
N LYS A 13 -14.78 15.53 -2.39
CA LYS A 13 -13.98 16.14 -3.45
C LYS A 13 -13.76 17.64 -3.24
N GLN A 14 -14.81 18.41 -2.91
CA GLN A 14 -14.69 19.84 -2.61
C GLN A 14 -13.82 20.10 -1.38
N LEU A 15 -13.93 19.25 -0.36
CA LEU A 15 -13.09 19.32 0.84
C LEU A 15 -11.63 19.03 0.52
N ASN A 16 -11.36 18.04 -0.34
CA ASN A 16 -10.02 17.74 -0.84
C ASN A 16 -9.43 18.92 -1.62
N GLU A 17 -10.18 19.53 -2.54
CA GLU A 17 -9.77 20.72 -3.30
C GLU A 17 -9.48 21.94 -2.40
N SER A 18 -10.14 22.00 -1.24
CA SER A 18 -9.93 23.04 -0.23
C SER A 18 -8.89 22.67 0.83
N GLU A 19 -8.17 21.56 0.65
CA GLU A 19 -7.17 21.01 1.58
C GLU A 19 -7.70 20.73 3.01
N LYS A 20 -9.02 20.52 3.14
CA LYS A 20 -9.70 20.22 4.40
C LYS A 20 -9.73 18.71 4.64
N TYR A 21 -8.55 18.11 4.74
CA TYR A 21 -8.40 16.65 4.71
C TYR A 21 -9.06 15.94 5.88
N ASP A 22 -9.06 16.51 7.09
CA ASP A 22 -9.78 15.92 8.23
C ASP A 22 -11.27 15.79 7.97
N GLU A 23 -11.89 16.85 7.45
CA GLU A 23 -13.30 16.86 7.07
C GLU A 23 -13.56 15.87 5.93
N ALA A 24 -12.66 15.79 4.95
CA ALA A 24 -12.77 14.86 3.83
C ALA A 24 -12.70 13.39 4.27
N ILE A 25 -11.82 13.05 5.22
CA ILE A 25 -11.68 11.72 5.81
C ILE A 25 -13.00 11.28 6.46
N GLU A 26 -13.64 12.15 7.25
CA GLU A 26 -14.91 11.81 7.91
C GLU A 26 -16.03 11.58 6.88
N VAL A 27 -16.12 12.40 5.84
CA VAL A 27 -17.09 12.19 4.75
C VAL A 27 -16.83 10.89 3.99
N LEU A 28 -15.56 10.54 3.75
CA LEU A 28 -15.19 9.29 3.07
C LEU A 28 -15.47 8.06 3.94
N LYS A 29 -15.34 8.14 5.26
CA LYS A 29 -15.78 7.09 6.19
C LYS A 29 -17.29 6.88 6.07
N GLU A 30 -18.08 7.96 6.04
CA GLU A 30 -19.53 7.86 5.83
C GLU A 30 -19.86 7.21 4.48
N LEU A 31 -19.18 7.60 3.41
CA LEU A 31 -19.35 7.03 2.07
C LEU A 31 -19.04 5.53 2.05
N ALA A 32 -17.91 5.12 2.62
CA ALA A 32 -17.48 3.72 2.69
C ALA A 32 -18.42 2.86 3.58
N ASN A 33 -19.08 3.48 4.56
CA ASN A 33 -20.07 2.81 5.41
C ASN A 33 -21.43 2.59 4.70
N LEU A 34 -21.77 3.38 3.66
CA LEU A 34 -22.98 3.14 2.87
C LEU A 34 -22.87 1.87 2.01
N ASP A 35 -21.68 1.63 1.46
CA ASP A 35 -21.32 0.41 0.74
C ASP A 35 -19.79 0.24 0.76
N ILE A 36 -19.34 -0.94 1.16
CA ILE A 36 -17.93 -1.33 1.23
C ILE A 36 -17.30 -1.48 -0.17
N GLU A 37 -18.11 -1.57 -1.22
CA GLU A 37 -17.67 -1.58 -2.61
C GLU A 37 -17.44 -0.15 -3.11
N VAL A 38 -16.20 0.29 -3.04
CA VAL A 38 -15.73 1.59 -3.54
C VAL A 38 -15.37 1.47 -5.03
N ASN A 39 -15.86 2.40 -5.86
CA ASN A 39 -15.56 2.43 -7.30
C ASN A 39 -14.19 3.08 -7.60
N ASN A 40 -13.78 3.11 -8.87
CA ASN A 40 -12.47 3.66 -9.28
C ASN A 40 -12.28 5.12 -8.88
N SER A 41 -13.24 6.00 -9.19
CA SER A 41 -13.13 7.43 -8.90
C SER A 41 -13.15 7.73 -7.41
N GLU A 42 -13.93 6.96 -6.63
CA GLU A 42 -13.94 7.06 -5.18
C GLU A 42 -12.60 6.59 -4.58
N MET A 43 -12.01 5.52 -5.09
CA MET A 43 -10.71 5.03 -4.62
C MET A 43 -9.56 5.98 -4.99
N GLU A 44 -9.61 6.58 -6.18
CA GLU A 44 -8.67 7.65 -6.58
C GLU A 44 -8.78 8.85 -5.63
N LEU A 45 -10.00 9.32 -5.33
CA LEU A 45 -10.21 10.40 -4.37
C LEU A 45 -9.71 10.03 -2.97
N ILE A 46 -9.99 8.82 -2.49
CA ILE A 46 -9.47 8.33 -1.20
C ILE A 46 -7.95 8.37 -1.20
N ASN A 47 -7.29 7.89 -2.26
CA ASN A 47 -5.82 7.93 -2.36
C ASN A 47 -5.29 9.37 -2.28
N TRP A 48 -5.90 10.32 -2.99
CA TRP A 48 -5.51 11.73 -2.91
C TRP A 48 -5.73 12.35 -1.53
N VAL A 49 -6.88 12.09 -0.90
CA VAL A 49 -7.18 12.60 0.45
C VAL A 49 -6.22 12.00 1.48
N VAL A 50 -5.95 10.70 1.41
CA VAL A 50 -4.99 10.00 2.29
C VAL A 50 -3.59 10.60 2.12
N ALA A 51 -3.11 10.75 0.88
CA ALA A 51 -1.83 11.36 0.60
C ALA A 51 -1.77 12.81 1.13
N GLY A 52 -2.78 13.62 0.86
CA GLY A 52 -2.89 15.00 1.35
C GLY A 52 -2.89 15.09 2.87
N LYS A 53 -3.67 14.24 3.55
CA LYS A 53 -3.74 14.15 5.02
C LYS A 53 -2.38 13.79 5.63
N ILE A 54 -1.73 12.76 5.09
CA ILE A 54 -0.43 12.30 5.58
C ILE A 54 0.65 13.35 5.32
N MET A 55 0.66 13.99 4.15
CA MET A 55 1.66 15.02 3.82
C MET A 55 1.50 16.29 4.66
N SER A 56 0.26 16.72 4.94
CA SER A 56 -0.03 17.94 5.70
C SER A 56 0.13 17.78 7.21
N ALA A 57 0.04 16.56 7.75
CA ALA A 57 0.26 16.31 9.18
C ALA A 57 1.69 16.68 9.62
N GLY A 58 1.89 17.01 10.90
CA GLY A 58 3.21 17.23 11.49
C GLY A 58 4.05 15.95 11.59
N PHE A 59 4.92 15.87 12.60
CA PHE A 59 5.79 14.71 12.85
C PHE A 59 5.36 13.94 14.10
N GLY A 60 5.89 12.72 14.29
CA GLY A 60 5.61 11.92 15.48
C GLY A 60 4.14 11.53 15.57
N ASP A 61 3.51 11.81 16.70
CA ASP A 61 2.13 11.40 17.01
C ASP A 61 1.11 11.99 16.00
N GLU A 62 1.27 13.23 15.54
CA GLU A 62 0.36 13.80 14.53
C GLU A 62 0.39 13.04 13.20
N LYS A 63 1.59 12.59 12.78
CA LYS A 63 1.74 11.78 11.57
C LYS A 63 1.16 10.39 11.76
N LYS A 64 1.38 9.80 12.93
CA LYS A 64 0.83 8.50 13.33
C LYS A 64 -0.69 8.52 13.30
N ASP A 65 -1.31 9.55 13.87
CA ASP A 65 -2.77 9.73 13.90
C ASP A 65 -3.34 9.89 12.49
N ALA A 66 -2.68 10.68 11.64
CA ALA A 66 -3.06 10.81 10.23
C ALA A 66 -3.04 9.47 9.47
N CYS A 67 -2.02 8.63 9.72
CA CYS A 67 -1.94 7.30 9.10
C CYS A 67 -3.05 6.37 9.62
N TYR A 68 -3.36 6.39 10.92
CA TYR A 68 -4.44 5.56 11.45
C TYR A 68 -5.82 6.00 10.98
N ALA A 69 -6.08 7.31 10.90
CA ALA A 69 -7.32 7.83 10.34
C ALA A 69 -7.51 7.40 8.87
N ALA A 70 -6.42 7.35 8.09
CA ALA A 70 -6.45 6.80 6.73
C ALA A 70 -6.72 5.29 6.72
N LEU A 71 -6.08 4.51 7.60
CA LEU A 71 -6.30 3.07 7.69
C LEU A 71 -7.74 2.71 8.13
N GLU A 72 -8.39 3.53 8.95
CA GLU A 72 -9.80 3.38 9.30
C GLU A 72 -10.74 3.42 8.09
N ILE A 73 -10.34 4.10 7.00
CA ILE A 73 -11.06 4.06 5.72
C ILE A 73 -10.62 2.87 4.89
N LEU A 74 -9.31 2.61 4.80
CA LEU A 74 -8.74 1.64 3.86
C LEU A 74 -9.00 0.18 4.23
N GLU A 75 -8.97 -0.17 5.51
CA GLU A 75 -9.08 -1.55 5.98
C GLU A 75 -10.48 -2.18 5.77
N PRO A 76 -11.60 -1.46 5.96
CA PRO A 76 -12.92 -2.01 5.70
C PRO A 76 -13.27 -2.19 4.21
N ILE A 77 -12.55 -1.53 3.30
CA ILE A 77 -12.87 -1.52 1.87
C ILE A 77 -12.68 -2.91 1.26
N LYS A 78 -13.68 -3.36 0.51
CA LYS A 78 -13.59 -4.62 -0.23
C LYS A 78 -12.75 -4.43 -1.49
N ILE A 79 -11.66 -5.19 -1.60
CA ILE A 79 -10.74 -5.08 -2.73
C ILE A 79 -11.42 -5.39 -4.08
N CYS A 80 -11.33 -4.43 -5.01
CA CYS A 80 -11.78 -4.56 -6.39
C CYS A 80 -10.71 -5.18 -7.30
N ARG A 81 -11.14 -5.83 -8.39
CA ARG A 81 -10.25 -6.45 -9.41
C ARG A 81 -10.10 -5.56 -10.64
N ASN A 82 -9.85 -4.28 -10.43
CA ASN A 82 -9.56 -3.31 -11.46
C ASN A 82 -8.11 -2.81 -11.26
N ALA A 83 -7.35 -2.61 -12.34
CA ALA A 83 -5.92 -2.29 -12.27
C ALA A 83 -5.66 -0.93 -11.62
N GLU A 84 -6.28 0.12 -12.15
CA GLU A 84 -6.17 1.49 -11.64
C GLU A 84 -6.69 1.60 -10.20
N TRP A 85 -7.78 0.91 -9.89
CA TRP A 85 -8.29 0.85 -8.52
C TRP A 85 -7.26 0.26 -7.56
N LEU A 86 -6.64 -0.86 -7.95
CA LEU A 86 -5.69 -1.59 -7.11
C LEU A 86 -4.39 -0.82 -6.94
N GLU A 87 -3.95 -0.09 -7.96
CA GLU A 87 -2.81 0.83 -7.88
C GLU A 87 -3.08 1.96 -6.88
N ASN A 88 -4.25 2.59 -6.93
CA ASN A 88 -4.64 3.63 -5.98
C ASN A 88 -4.75 3.11 -4.54
N TYR A 89 -5.36 1.94 -4.36
CA TYR A 89 -5.49 1.30 -3.05
C TYR A 89 -4.13 0.92 -2.46
N GLU A 90 -3.27 0.26 -3.24
CA GLU A 90 -1.94 -0.15 -2.77
C GLU A 90 -1.04 1.05 -2.49
N SER A 91 -1.11 2.10 -3.31
CA SER A 91 -0.40 3.36 -3.09
C SER A 91 -0.79 3.98 -1.74
N ALA A 92 -2.09 4.07 -1.45
CA ALA A 92 -2.58 4.63 -0.19
C ALA A 92 -2.12 3.79 1.04
N LEU A 93 -2.17 2.45 0.95
CA LEU A 93 -1.65 1.57 1.98
C LEU A 93 -0.14 1.74 2.18
N TYR A 94 0.63 1.76 1.10
CA TYR A 94 2.08 1.93 1.15
C TYR A 94 2.45 3.25 1.81
N GLU A 95 1.77 4.36 1.46
CA GLU A 95 2.02 5.66 2.07
C GLU A 95 1.79 5.60 3.59
N CYS A 96 0.65 5.07 4.04
CA CYS A 96 0.34 4.89 5.47
C CYS A 96 1.43 4.09 6.20
N PHE A 97 1.72 2.87 5.72
CA PHE A 97 2.65 1.97 6.39
C PHE A 97 4.10 2.45 6.31
N SER A 98 4.47 3.18 5.26
CA SER A 98 5.83 3.74 5.15
C SER A 98 6.09 4.83 6.20
N LYS A 99 5.09 5.66 6.53
CA LYS A 99 5.24 6.70 7.56
C LYS A 99 5.11 6.14 8.96
N LEU A 100 4.18 5.21 9.19
CA LEU A 100 4.01 4.56 10.49
C LEU A 100 5.34 4.01 11.01
N ASN A 101 6.19 3.46 10.14
CA ASN A 101 7.50 2.94 10.53
C ASN A 101 8.35 3.93 11.33
N SER A 102 8.25 5.22 11.02
CA SER A 102 9.03 6.28 11.68
C SER A 102 8.31 6.94 12.86
N CYS A 103 7.05 6.59 13.11
CA CYS A 103 6.20 7.29 14.08
C CYS A 103 5.63 6.37 15.16
N VAL A 104 5.56 5.06 14.94
CA VAL A 104 5.13 4.10 15.97
C VAL A 104 6.29 3.69 16.86
N ARG A 105 5.97 3.39 18.12
CA ARG A 105 6.95 2.91 19.10
C ARG A 105 7.26 1.44 18.86
N ASP A 106 8.42 0.99 19.37
CA ASP A 106 8.89 -0.38 19.17
C ASP A 106 7.85 -1.42 19.59
N GLU A 107 7.16 -1.21 20.72
CA GLU A 107 6.11 -2.11 21.21
C GLU A 107 4.85 -2.19 20.31
N GLU A 108 4.66 -1.23 19.39
CA GLU A 108 3.53 -1.19 18.46
C GLU A 108 3.87 -1.79 17.09
N ARG A 109 5.16 -1.94 16.77
CA ARG A 109 5.65 -2.32 15.43
C ARG A 109 5.16 -3.70 15.00
N ASP A 110 5.11 -4.66 15.92
CA ASP A 110 4.60 -6.01 15.64
C ASP A 110 3.13 -5.98 15.19
N ASN A 111 2.30 -5.16 15.85
CA ASN A 111 0.89 -5.02 15.51
C ASN A 111 0.71 -4.34 14.15
N VAL A 112 1.48 -3.28 13.88
CA VAL A 112 1.47 -2.59 12.58
C VAL A 112 1.91 -3.54 11.47
N TRP A 113 2.94 -4.34 11.71
CA TRP A 113 3.42 -5.35 10.77
C TRP A 113 2.37 -6.42 10.47
N CYS A 114 1.65 -6.91 11.48
CA CYS A 114 0.57 -7.86 11.28
C CYS A 114 -0.54 -7.29 10.38
N ARG A 115 -1.01 -6.06 10.66
CA ARG A 115 -2.02 -5.37 9.83
C ARG A 115 -1.54 -5.19 8.39
N LEU A 116 -0.30 -4.75 8.21
CA LEU A 116 0.34 -4.57 6.89
C LEU A 116 0.31 -5.88 6.10
N LYS A 117 0.72 -6.99 6.71
CA LYS A 117 0.72 -8.31 6.05
C LYS A 117 -0.67 -8.73 5.62
N GLU A 118 -1.66 -8.59 6.50
CA GLU A 118 -3.05 -8.95 6.20
C GLU A 118 -3.57 -8.16 4.99
N ALA A 119 -3.33 -6.84 4.95
CA ALA A 119 -3.69 -6.00 3.82
C ALA A 119 -2.99 -6.44 2.52
N TYR A 120 -1.67 -6.65 2.56
CA TYR A 120 -0.90 -7.06 1.38
C TYR A 120 -1.26 -8.46 0.87
N LEU A 121 -1.68 -9.39 1.73
CA LEU A 121 -2.15 -10.71 1.31
C LEU A 121 -3.39 -10.60 0.42
N GLU A 122 -4.32 -9.71 0.74
CA GLU A 122 -5.50 -9.44 -0.09
C GLU A 122 -5.12 -8.71 -1.39
N VAL A 123 -4.21 -7.73 -1.33
CA VAL A 123 -3.65 -7.07 -2.52
C VAL A 123 -3.01 -8.10 -3.45
N PHE A 124 -2.22 -9.05 -2.95
CA PHE A 124 -1.61 -10.10 -3.77
C PHE A 124 -2.63 -11.04 -4.42
N LYS A 125 -3.74 -11.35 -3.73
CA LYS A 125 -4.83 -12.14 -4.32
C LYS A 125 -5.49 -11.39 -5.47
N ALA A 126 -5.68 -10.08 -5.35
CA ALA A 126 -6.24 -9.24 -6.41
C ALA A 126 -5.25 -9.02 -7.56
N ALA A 127 -4.01 -8.65 -7.27
CA ALA A 127 -2.95 -8.39 -8.24
C ALA A 127 -2.71 -9.58 -9.18
N ARG A 128 -2.72 -10.80 -8.66
CA ARG A 128 -2.59 -12.04 -9.46
C ARG A 128 -3.73 -12.26 -10.47
N ARG A 129 -4.91 -11.68 -10.21
CA ARG A 129 -6.08 -11.79 -11.09
C ARG A 129 -6.11 -10.68 -12.12
N VAL A 130 -5.72 -9.47 -11.72
CA VAL A 130 -5.62 -8.29 -12.60
C VAL A 130 -4.46 -8.48 -13.57
N TRP A 131 -3.26 -8.73 -13.06
CA TRP A 131 -2.03 -8.89 -13.83
C TRP A 131 -1.59 -10.35 -13.82
N LYS A 132 -2.06 -11.10 -14.81
CA LYS A 132 -1.88 -12.56 -14.88
C LYS A 132 -0.42 -12.95 -15.04
N GLU A 133 0.30 -12.25 -15.90
CA GLU A 133 1.72 -12.50 -16.13
C GLU A 133 2.54 -12.05 -14.92
N LYS A 134 3.44 -12.92 -14.45
CA LYS A 134 4.18 -12.65 -13.20
C LYS A 134 5.28 -11.61 -13.37
N ASN A 135 5.66 -11.31 -14.62
CA ASN A 135 6.65 -10.29 -14.96
C ASN A 135 6.02 -8.93 -15.32
N THR A 136 4.70 -8.78 -15.22
CA THR A 136 4.03 -7.49 -15.43
C THR A 136 4.56 -6.43 -14.45
N PRO A 137 5.04 -5.26 -14.91
CA PRO A 137 5.63 -4.23 -14.05
C PRO A 137 4.73 -3.80 -12.90
N GLU A 138 3.46 -3.55 -13.16
CA GLU A 138 2.47 -3.09 -12.18
C GLU A 138 2.29 -4.12 -11.05
N ARG A 139 2.26 -5.41 -11.41
CA ARG A 139 2.27 -6.49 -10.43
C ARG A 139 3.55 -6.52 -9.61
N LEU A 140 4.70 -6.33 -10.24
CA LEU A 140 6.00 -6.31 -9.57
C LEU A 140 6.15 -5.10 -8.64
N ALA A 141 5.55 -3.96 -8.98
CA ALA A 141 5.57 -2.75 -8.16
C ALA A 141 4.98 -3.00 -6.76
N VAL A 142 3.91 -3.79 -6.65
CA VAL A 142 3.36 -4.23 -5.35
C VAL A 142 4.41 -4.96 -4.50
N TYR A 143 5.18 -5.88 -5.11
CA TYR A 143 6.25 -6.59 -4.40
C TYR A 143 7.45 -5.71 -4.10
N VAL A 144 7.75 -4.71 -4.94
CA VAL A 144 8.76 -3.69 -4.66
C VAL A 144 8.38 -2.93 -3.40
N ASN A 145 7.14 -2.46 -3.30
CA ASN A 145 6.64 -1.71 -2.14
C ASN A 145 6.68 -2.55 -0.86
N LEU A 146 6.20 -3.81 -0.89
CA LEU A 146 6.34 -4.71 0.26
C LEU A 146 7.80 -4.97 0.63
N SER A 147 8.72 -5.08 -0.34
CA SER A 147 10.14 -5.30 -0.05
C SER A 147 10.78 -4.08 0.64
N LYS A 148 10.36 -2.86 0.28
CA LYS A 148 10.77 -1.62 0.97
C LYS A 148 10.23 -1.60 2.39
N LEU A 149 8.95 -1.93 2.58
CA LEU A 149 8.33 -2.04 3.89
C LEU A 149 9.01 -3.10 4.76
N SER A 150 9.36 -4.26 4.20
CA SER A 150 10.09 -5.32 4.93
C SER A 150 11.46 -4.83 5.45
N LYS A 151 12.11 -3.91 4.72
CA LYS A 151 13.34 -3.26 5.17
C LYS A 151 13.09 -2.20 6.24
N PHE A 152 11.99 -1.46 6.15
CA PHE A 152 11.61 -0.48 7.16
C PHE A 152 11.27 -1.15 8.49
N TYR A 153 10.54 -2.27 8.43
CA TYR A 153 10.11 -3.07 9.58
C TYR A 153 11.06 -4.25 9.89
N LEU A 154 12.37 -4.13 9.64
CA LEU A 154 13.30 -5.28 9.64
C LEU A 154 13.35 -6.07 10.96
N ASP A 155 13.11 -5.38 12.08
CA ASP A 155 13.04 -5.93 13.42
C ASP A 155 11.90 -6.95 13.55
N VAL A 156 10.72 -6.59 13.05
CA VAL A 156 9.49 -7.41 13.16
C VAL A 156 9.18 -8.23 11.89
N ALA A 157 9.78 -7.88 10.74
CA ALA A 157 9.49 -8.51 9.46
C ALA A 157 9.89 -9.99 9.44
N ASP A 158 8.95 -10.87 9.10
CA ASP A 158 9.18 -12.31 9.08
C ASP A 158 9.81 -12.82 7.77
N VAL A 159 10.48 -13.97 7.89
CA VAL A 159 11.19 -14.62 6.78
C VAL A 159 10.23 -15.08 5.69
N GLU A 160 9.00 -15.45 6.03
CA GLU A 160 7.98 -15.88 5.09
C GLU A 160 7.60 -14.75 4.13
N THR A 161 7.29 -13.57 4.66
CA THR A 161 6.95 -12.37 3.88
C THR A 161 8.10 -11.95 2.96
N MET A 162 9.34 -11.97 3.46
CA MET A 162 10.52 -11.71 2.64
C MET A 162 10.69 -12.74 1.51
N SER A 163 10.36 -14.01 1.78
CA SER A 163 10.45 -15.08 0.79
C SER A 163 9.43 -14.91 -0.34
N ILE A 164 8.21 -14.44 -0.03
CA ILE A 164 7.18 -14.12 -1.03
C ILE A 164 7.71 -13.12 -2.07
N CYS A 165 8.38 -12.04 -1.62
CA CYS A 165 9.00 -11.06 -2.51
C CYS A 165 10.13 -11.68 -3.35
N GLU A 166 11.01 -12.46 -2.74
CA GLU A 166 12.11 -13.12 -3.46
C GLU A 166 11.62 -14.11 -4.53
N GLU A 167 10.59 -14.88 -4.21
CA GLU A 167 9.96 -15.82 -5.13
C GLU A 167 9.34 -15.09 -6.31
N ALA A 168 8.57 -14.01 -6.07
CA ALA A 168 8.01 -13.19 -7.14
C ALA A 168 9.09 -12.67 -8.10
N ALA A 169 10.21 -12.16 -7.57
CA ALA A 169 11.33 -11.67 -8.38
C ALA A 169 12.05 -12.80 -9.14
N LYS A 170 12.17 -14.00 -8.56
CA LYS A 170 12.75 -15.19 -9.22
C LYS A 170 11.85 -15.67 -10.35
N GLU A 171 10.55 -15.79 -10.10
CA GLU A 171 9.56 -16.23 -11.08
C GLU A 171 9.47 -15.26 -12.26
N ALA A 172 9.41 -13.95 -12.00
CA ALA A 172 9.42 -12.93 -13.06
C ALA A 172 10.70 -12.98 -13.90
N LYS A 173 11.87 -13.13 -13.25
CA LYS A 173 13.14 -13.30 -13.97
C LYS A 173 13.16 -14.56 -14.83
N PHE A 174 12.57 -15.66 -14.35
CA PHE A 174 12.50 -16.91 -15.09
C PHE A 174 11.62 -16.80 -16.33
N ILE A 175 10.48 -16.11 -16.23
CA ILE A 175 9.62 -15.80 -17.40
C ILE A 175 10.38 -14.97 -18.43
N GLY A 176 11.25 -14.07 -17.96
CA GLY A 176 12.04 -13.21 -18.84
C GLY A 176 11.16 -12.16 -19.52
N ARG A 177 11.37 -11.94 -20.82
CA ARG A 177 10.63 -10.91 -21.56
C ARG A 177 9.17 -11.26 -21.79
N GLY A 178 8.86 -12.51 -22.13
CA GLY A 178 7.50 -12.93 -22.45
C GLY A 178 6.83 -12.02 -23.49
N ALA A 179 5.62 -11.53 -23.15
CA ALA A 179 4.80 -10.64 -23.98
C ALA A 179 5.03 -9.14 -23.71
N LEU A 180 6.03 -8.76 -22.91
CA LEU A 180 6.27 -7.37 -22.54
C LEU A 180 6.85 -6.56 -23.70
N SER A 181 6.49 -5.27 -23.75
CA SER A 181 7.19 -4.27 -24.57
C SER A 181 8.63 -4.05 -24.09
N ASP A 182 9.45 -3.33 -24.87
CA ASP A 182 10.82 -3.00 -24.47
C ASP A 182 10.88 -2.21 -23.16
N ASP A 183 9.98 -1.23 -23.00
CA ASP A 183 9.93 -0.39 -21.80
C ASP A 183 9.41 -1.19 -20.60
N GLN A 184 8.34 -1.96 -20.78
CA GLN A 184 7.84 -2.85 -19.72
C GLN A 184 8.88 -3.88 -19.27
N TYR A 185 9.65 -4.44 -20.21
CA TYR A 185 10.71 -5.37 -19.86
C TYR A 185 11.85 -4.71 -19.08
N ARG A 186 12.18 -3.46 -19.42
CA ARG A 186 13.16 -2.66 -18.67
C ARG A 186 12.67 -2.39 -17.25
N ASP A 187 11.42 -1.98 -17.10
CA ASP A 187 10.81 -1.66 -15.81
C ASP A 187 10.72 -2.91 -14.93
N ALA A 188 10.26 -4.04 -15.48
CA ALA A 188 10.26 -5.32 -14.80
C ALA A 188 11.66 -5.71 -14.33
N GLY A 189 12.69 -5.50 -15.16
CA GLY A 189 14.09 -5.72 -14.80
C GLY A 189 14.54 -4.86 -13.62
N THR A 190 14.19 -3.57 -13.62
CA THR A 190 14.45 -2.64 -12.51
C THR A 190 13.78 -3.12 -11.22
N TYR A 191 12.49 -3.44 -11.27
CA TYR A 191 11.72 -3.89 -10.10
C TYR A 191 12.24 -5.21 -9.53
N ILE A 192 12.60 -6.19 -10.38
CA ILE A 192 13.24 -7.43 -9.94
C ILE A 192 14.53 -7.16 -9.16
N ASN A 193 15.34 -6.20 -9.60
CA ASN A 193 16.60 -5.85 -8.95
C ASN A 193 16.36 -5.09 -7.64
N GLU A 194 15.38 -4.18 -7.60
CA GLU A 194 14.98 -3.49 -6.38
C GLU A 194 14.51 -4.47 -5.30
N ILE A 195 13.63 -5.41 -5.65
CA ILE A 195 13.15 -6.43 -4.71
C ILE A 195 14.32 -7.20 -4.11
N LYS A 196 15.25 -7.69 -4.95
CA LYS A 196 16.43 -8.43 -4.49
C LYS A 196 17.32 -7.61 -3.58
N LYS A 197 17.53 -6.34 -3.91
CA LYS A 197 18.34 -5.42 -3.09
C LYS A 197 17.69 -5.22 -1.72
N ASN A 198 16.40 -4.88 -1.70
CA ASN A 198 15.67 -4.58 -0.46
C ASN A 198 15.60 -5.78 0.47
N ILE A 199 15.28 -6.98 -0.05
CA ILE A 199 15.25 -8.19 0.76
C ILE A 199 16.65 -8.59 1.22
N GLY A 200 17.66 -8.46 0.35
CA GLY A 200 19.05 -8.70 0.73
C GLY A 200 19.52 -7.77 1.87
N ASP A 201 19.16 -6.49 1.80
CA ASP A 201 19.40 -5.52 2.88
C ASP A 201 18.68 -5.92 4.17
N ALA A 202 17.39 -6.27 4.08
CA ALA A 202 16.57 -6.64 5.24
C ALA A 202 17.11 -7.89 5.95
N LYS A 203 17.49 -8.93 5.20
CA LYS A 203 18.09 -10.16 5.76
C LYS A 203 19.39 -9.88 6.49
N ARG A 204 20.31 -9.12 5.89
CA ARG A 204 21.57 -8.71 6.54
C ARG A 204 21.32 -7.89 7.79
N GLY A 205 20.37 -6.94 7.75
CA GLY A 205 20.01 -6.14 8.91
C GLY A 205 19.46 -6.99 10.05
N LYS A 206 18.63 -8.00 9.74
CA LYS A 206 18.07 -8.92 10.73
C LYS A 206 19.13 -9.82 11.38
N GLU A 207 20.15 -10.24 10.64
CA GLU A 207 21.30 -10.97 11.20
C GLU A 207 22.07 -10.09 12.19
N GLN A 208 22.34 -8.83 11.83
CA GLN A 208 23.02 -7.87 12.71
C GLN A 208 22.26 -7.57 14.01
N LEU A 209 20.92 -7.62 13.98
CA LEU A 209 20.11 -7.46 15.20
C LEU A 209 20.20 -8.66 16.15
N LYS A 210 20.49 -9.87 15.66
CA LYS A 210 20.61 -11.08 16.49
C LYS A 210 21.97 -11.19 17.19
N ASP A 211 22.97 -10.52 16.64
CA ASP A 211 24.35 -10.50 17.15
C ASP A 211 24.59 -9.41 18.22
N ASN A 212 23.56 -8.60 18.53
CA ASN A 212 23.56 -7.56 19.58
C ASN A 212 22.69 -7.99 20.77
#